data_AF-A0A149U4K0-F1
#
_entry.id   AF-A0A149U4K0-F1
#
_cell.length_a   1.000
_cell.length_b   1.000
_cell.length_c   1.000
_cell.angle_alpha   90.00
_cell.angle_beta   90.00
_cell.angle_gamma   90.00
#
_symmetry.space_group_name_H-M   'P 1'
#
loop_
_entity.id
_entity.type
_entity.pdbx_description
1 polymer ?
#
loop_
_entity_poly.entity_id
_entity_poly.type
_entity_poly.pdbx_seq_one_letter_code
_entity_poly.pdbx_strand_id
1 'polypeptide(L)'
;MKGGDKLRKALADLSKKVEKGGHVDVGFFEDATYPDGTPVAQVASWMEFGTPTSRPRPFMRNTVAKHSDRWGEALEAALKDSDFDVKIALSAVGVIIESQIRDEIAEGEFEPNKPLTNLLKWRFPKGDYTTEQFLKAVHDLKKGATASSGKPLVWSGRMFQSVTHEVKDGPGES
;
A
#
# COMPACT_ATOMS: atom_id res chain seq x y z
N MET A 1 6.81 13.13 -11.39
CA MET A 1 5.48 12.49 -11.21
C MET A 1 5.57 11.51 -10.05
N LYS A 2 4.75 11.70 -9.01
CA LYS A 2 4.70 10.88 -7.80
C LYS A 2 3.87 9.61 -8.04
N GLY A 3 4.02 8.58 -7.20
CA GLY A 3 3.30 7.30 -7.35
C GLY A 3 1.80 7.39 -7.29
N GLY A 4 1.29 8.16 -6.33
CA GLY A 4 -0.11 8.52 -6.26
C GLY A 4 -0.60 9.17 -7.55
N ASP A 5 0.20 10.06 -8.16
CA ASP A 5 -0.18 10.70 -9.43
C ASP A 5 -0.29 9.68 -10.57
N LYS A 6 0.63 8.71 -10.64
CA LYS A 6 0.60 7.65 -11.66
C LYS A 6 -0.59 6.71 -11.47
N LEU A 7 -0.85 6.29 -10.23
CA LEU A 7 -2.01 5.46 -9.90
C LEU A 7 -3.30 6.22 -10.22
N ARG A 8 -3.43 7.45 -9.72
CA ARG A 8 -4.58 8.32 -9.99
C ARG A 8 -4.81 8.51 -11.49
N LYS A 9 -3.75 8.68 -12.28
CA LYS A 9 -3.86 8.76 -13.74
C LYS A 9 -4.39 7.46 -14.34
N ALA A 10 -3.83 6.32 -13.97
CA ALA A 10 -4.27 5.02 -14.48
C ALA A 10 -5.73 4.72 -14.10
N LEU A 11 -6.15 5.06 -12.88
CA LEU A 11 -7.55 4.97 -12.42
C LEU A 11 -8.46 5.95 -13.16
N ALA A 12 -8.01 7.16 -13.45
CA ALA A 12 -8.76 8.13 -14.25
C ALA A 12 -8.93 7.67 -15.70
N ASP A 13 -7.91 7.06 -16.30
CA ASP A 13 -7.98 6.49 -17.64
C ASP A 13 -8.93 5.27 -17.69
N LEU A 14 -9.00 4.49 -16.60
CA LEU A 14 -9.98 3.44 -16.41
C LEU A 14 -11.42 4.00 -16.36
N SER A 15 -11.60 5.08 -15.60
CA SER A 15 -12.92 5.73 -15.43
C SER A 15 -13.47 6.27 -16.75
N LYS A 16 -12.62 6.78 -17.65
CA LYS A 16 -13.03 7.23 -18.99
C LYS A 16 -13.62 6.12 -19.86
N LYS A 17 -13.34 4.84 -19.56
CA LYS A 17 -13.90 3.70 -20.30
C LYS A 17 -15.32 3.36 -19.86
N VAL A 18 -15.82 4.00 -18.79
CA VAL A 18 -17.14 3.75 -18.21
C VAL A 18 -18.06 4.91 -18.58
N GLU A 19 -19.11 4.65 -19.35
CA GLU A 19 -20.06 5.68 -19.80
C GLU A 19 -20.84 6.34 -18.65
N LYS A 20 -21.06 5.64 -17.54
CA LYS A 20 -21.83 6.12 -16.38
C LYS A 20 -21.00 6.94 -15.36
N GLY A 21 -19.78 7.33 -15.70
CA GLY A 21 -18.94 8.24 -14.90
C GLY A 21 -18.32 7.68 -13.62
N GLY A 22 -18.68 6.45 -13.20
CA GLY A 22 -18.13 5.82 -11.99
C GLY A 22 -16.61 5.63 -12.05
N HIS A 23 -15.97 5.68 -10.88
CA HIS A 23 -14.54 5.43 -10.73
C HIS A 23 -14.26 4.56 -9.50
N VAL A 24 -13.05 3.97 -9.47
CA VAL A 24 -12.55 3.23 -8.32
C VAL A 24 -11.30 3.92 -7.80
N ASP A 25 -11.29 4.22 -6.51
CA ASP A 25 -10.10 4.65 -5.77
C ASP A 25 -9.50 3.43 -5.07
N VAL A 26 -8.17 3.28 -5.07
CA VAL A 26 -7.48 2.18 -4.39
C VAL A 26 -6.27 2.70 -3.62
N GLY A 27 -6.13 2.33 -2.36
CA GLY A 27 -5.01 2.76 -1.53
C GLY A 27 -5.30 2.67 -0.04
N PHE A 28 -4.95 3.73 0.69
CA PHE A 28 -5.13 3.85 2.14
C PHE A 28 -6.02 5.05 2.43
N PHE A 29 -7.17 4.81 3.05
CA PHE A 29 -8.16 5.84 3.35
C PHE A 29 -8.08 6.31 4.81
N GLU A 30 -8.82 7.38 5.12
CA GLU A 30 -8.72 8.14 6.38
C GLU A 30 -9.16 7.36 7.62
N ASP A 31 -9.94 6.29 7.43
CA ASP A 31 -10.44 5.41 8.49
C ASP A 31 -9.38 4.46 9.05
N ALA A 32 -8.25 4.28 8.35
CA ALA A 32 -7.17 3.41 8.76
C ALA A 32 -6.11 4.15 9.61
N THR A 33 -6.08 3.87 10.92
CA THR A 33 -5.06 4.38 11.86
C THR A 33 -4.27 3.27 12.56
N TYR A 34 -3.07 3.59 13.06
CA TYR A 34 -2.35 2.77 14.02
C TYR A 34 -2.91 2.97 15.45
N PRO A 35 -2.60 2.10 16.44
CA PRO A 35 -3.12 2.23 17.81
C PRO A 35 -2.81 3.57 18.49
N ASP A 36 -1.73 4.25 18.08
CA ASP A 36 -1.33 5.57 18.57
C ASP A 36 -2.05 6.74 17.86
N GLY A 37 -2.99 6.43 16.96
CA GLY A 37 -3.74 7.41 16.16
C GLY A 37 -3.05 7.84 14.87
N THR A 38 -1.82 7.40 14.59
CA THR A 38 -1.12 7.76 13.36
C THR A 38 -1.89 7.24 12.12
N PRO A 39 -2.22 8.08 11.13
CA PRO A 39 -2.86 7.62 9.90
C PRO A 39 -2.00 6.65 9.10
N VAL A 40 -2.59 5.56 8.62
CA VAL A 40 -1.88 4.58 7.79
C VAL A 40 -1.44 5.22 6.48
N ALA A 41 -2.26 6.08 5.88
CA ALA A 41 -1.91 6.82 4.66
C ALA A 41 -0.64 7.69 4.84
N GLN A 42 -0.43 8.25 6.04
CA GLN A 42 0.78 9.02 6.35
C GLN A 42 2.02 8.11 6.35
N VAL A 43 1.94 6.95 7.03
CA VAL A 43 3.03 5.97 7.06
C VAL A 43 3.32 5.42 5.66
N ALA A 44 2.28 5.10 4.89
CA ALA A 44 2.40 4.66 3.51
C ALA A 44 3.10 5.70 2.63
N SER A 45 2.80 6.99 2.82
CA SER A 45 3.47 8.09 2.12
C SER A 45 4.96 8.16 2.46
N TRP A 46 5.34 8.06 3.74
CA TRP A 46 6.75 8.02 4.15
C TRP A 46 7.49 6.80 3.58
N MET A 47 6.82 5.65 3.48
CA MET A 47 7.41 4.46 2.85
C MET A 47 7.57 4.67 1.35
N GLU A 48 6.52 5.10 0.66
CA GLU A 48 6.50 5.30 -0.78
C GLU A 48 7.55 6.32 -1.23
N PHE A 49 7.69 7.44 -0.53
CA PHE A 49 8.54 8.58 -0.93
C PHE A 49 9.84 8.72 -0.17
N GLY A 50 10.01 7.96 0.92
CA GLY A 50 11.13 8.13 1.84
C GLY A 50 10.96 9.34 2.76
N THR A 51 11.94 9.51 3.64
CA THR A 51 12.06 10.62 4.59
C THR A 51 13.51 11.11 4.56
N PRO A 52 13.87 12.21 5.26
CA PRO A 52 15.28 12.62 5.37
C PRO A 52 16.20 11.53 5.94
N THR A 53 15.66 10.56 6.68
CA THR A 53 16.43 9.52 7.38
C THR A 53 16.19 8.10 6.85
N SER A 54 15.25 7.92 5.91
CA SER A 54 14.90 6.63 5.30
C SER A 54 14.77 6.74 3.79
N ARG A 55 15.35 5.78 3.06
CA ARG A 55 15.21 5.71 1.60
C ARG A 55 13.76 5.37 1.20
N PRO A 56 13.32 5.80 0.01
CA PRO A 56 12.01 5.42 -0.53
C PRO A 56 11.89 3.92 -0.81
N ARG A 57 10.69 3.39 -0.65
CA ARG A 57 10.28 2.01 -0.96
C ARG A 57 9.02 2.10 -1.83
N PRO A 58 9.18 2.24 -3.16
CA PRO A 58 8.16 2.78 -4.06
C PRO A 58 7.08 1.75 -4.48
N PHE A 59 6.40 1.11 -3.53
CA PHE A 59 5.46 0.03 -3.79
C PHE A 59 4.25 0.45 -4.66
N MET A 60 3.73 1.66 -4.53
CA MET A 60 2.61 2.13 -5.37
C MET A 60 3.08 2.38 -6.81
N ARG A 61 4.25 3.03 -6.97
CA ARG A 61 4.84 3.27 -8.30
C ARG A 61 5.17 1.96 -9.02
N ASN A 62 5.74 1.01 -8.29
CA ASN A 62 6.11 -0.27 -8.83
C ASN A 62 4.87 -1.05 -9.27
N THR A 63 3.82 -1.07 -8.44
CA THR A 63 2.54 -1.71 -8.79
C THR A 63 1.98 -1.18 -10.10
N VAL A 64 1.88 0.15 -10.23
CA VAL A 64 1.39 0.78 -11.47
C VAL A 64 2.28 0.40 -12.65
N ALA A 65 3.60 0.51 -12.50
CA ALA A 65 4.54 0.22 -13.58
C ALA A 65 4.47 -1.25 -14.07
N LYS A 66 4.14 -2.20 -13.18
CA LYS A 66 4.09 -3.64 -13.48
C LYS A 66 2.74 -4.12 -14.01
N HIS A 67 1.65 -3.40 -13.72
CA HIS A 67 0.30 -3.95 -13.89
C HIS A 67 -0.71 -3.04 -14.60
N SER A 68 -0.47 -1.72 -14.70
CA SER A 68 -1.53 -0.79 -15.14
C SER A 68 -1.99 -0.97 -16.59
N ASP A 69 -1.13 -1.54 -17.43
CA ASP A 69 -1.44 -1.88 -18.82
C ASP A 69 -2.61 -2.88 -18.93
N ARG A 70 -2.74 -3.79 -17.97
CA ARG A 70 -3.75 -4.85 -17.94
C ARG A 70 -5.06 -4.48 -17.25
N TRP A 71 -5.11 -3.37 -16.52
CA TRP A 71 -6.32 -2.98 -15.78
C TRP A 71 -7.51 -2.66 -16.71
N GLY A 72 -7.23 -2.15 -17.90
CA GLY A 72 -8.26 -1.91 -18.91
C GLY A 72 -8.93 -3.20 -19.40
N GLU A 73 -8.14 -4.24 -19.65
CA GLU A 73 -8.64 -5.56 -20.05
C GLU A 73 -9.38 -6.23 -18.90
N ALA A 74 -8.87 -6.10 -17.67
CA ALA A 74 -9.55 -6.60 -16.47
C ALA A 74 -10.93 -5.95 -16.27
N LEU A 75 -11.06 -4.65 -16.53
CA LEU A 75 -12.37 -3.98 -16.48
C LEU A 75 -13.32 -4.49 -17.57
N GLU A 76 -12.83 -4.66 -18.80
CA GLU A 76 -13.67 -5.17 -19.89
C GLU A 76 -14.19 -6.59 -19.59
N ALA A 77 -13.33 -7.46 -19.08
CA ALA A 77 -13.73 -8.79 -18.63
C ALA A 77 -14.77 -8.70 -17.48
N ALA A 78 -14.50 -7.90 -16.46
CA ALA A 78 -15.40 -7.74 -15.33
C ALA A 78 -16.77 -7.17 -15.73
N LEU A 79 -16.84 -6.27 -16.71
CA LEU A 79 -18.10 -5.77 -17.26
C LEU A 79 -18.92 -6.87 -17.96
N LYS A 80 -18.27 -7.74 -18.74
CA LYS A 80 -18.98 -8.86 -19.39
C LYS A 80 -19.51 -9.85 -18.36
N ASP A 81 -18.73 -10.13 -17.32
CA ASP A 81 -19.10 -11.07 -16.25
C ASP A 81 -20.20 -10.51 -15.33
N SER A 82 -20.35 -9.18 -15.24
CA SER A 82 -21.32 -8.50 -14.38
C SER A 82 -22.60 -8.06 -15.08
N ASP A 83 -22.88 -8.55 -16.29
CA ASP A 83 -23.98 -8.05 -17.16
C ASP A 83 -23.93 -6.52 -17.32
N PHE A 84 -22.71 -6.01 -17.49
CA PHE A 84 -22.38 -4.59 -17.60
C PHE A 84 -22.76 -3.72 -16.39
N ASP A 85 -22.91 -4.33 -15.20
CA ASP A 85 -22.96 -3.57 -13.95
C ASP A 85 -21.58 -2.97 -13.66
N VAL A 86 -21.52 -1.66 -13.86
CA VAL A 86 -20.32 -0.83 -13.67
C VAL A 86 -19.80 -0.86 -12.24
N LYS A 87 -20.67 -0.87 -11.23
CA LYS A 87 -20.25 -0.84 -9.82
C LYS A 87 -19.59 -2.16 -9.46
N ILE A 88 -20.19 -3.27 -9.88
CA ILE A 88 -19.62 -4.62 -9.71
C ILE A 88 -18.28 -4.73 -10.44
N ALA A 89 -18.21 -4.27 -11.70
CA ALA A 89 -16.99 -4.37 -12.50
C ALA A 89 -15.83 -3.52 -11.92
N LEU A 90 -16.12 -2.28 -11.51
CA LEU A 90 -15.14 -1.40 -10.86
C LEU A 90 -14.67 -1.97 -9.52
N SER A 91 -15.56 -2.59 -8.74
CA SER A 91 -15.19 -3.25 -7.49
C SER A 91 -14.27 -4.46 -7.74
N ALA A 92 -14.57 -5.27 -8.76
CA ALA A 92 -13.71 -6.39 -9.14
C ALA A 92 -12.29 -5.93 -9.52
N VAL A 93 -12.17 -4.84 -10.30
CA VAL A 93 -10.87 -4.24 -10.61
C VAL A 93 -10.19 -3.67 -9.37
N GLY A 94 -10.95 -3.05 -8.46
CA GLY A 94 -10.45 -2.59 -7.17
C GLY A 94 -9.76 -3.71 -6.38
N VAL A 95 -10.41 -4.86 -6.24
CA VAL A 95 -9.85 -6.05 -5.58
C VAL A 95 -8.56 -6.52 -6.25
N ILE A 96 -8.50 -6.52 -7.58
CA ILE A 96 -7.29 -6.89 -8.33
C ILE A 96 -6.13 -5.94 -8.00
N ILE A 97 -6.37 -4.63 -8.03
CA ILE A 97 -5.34 -3.63 -7.75
C ILE A 97 -4.90 -3.71 -6.28
N GLU A 98 -5.83 -3.90 -5.35
CA GLU A 98 -5.46 -4.11 -3.95
C GLU A 98 -4.52 -5.31 -3.77
N SER A 99 -4.82 -6.43 -4.43
CA SER A 99 -3.96 -7.63 -4.38
C SER A 99 -2.57 -7.30 -4.90
N GLN A 100 -2.47 -6.62 -6.04
CA GLN A 100 -1.18 -6.25 -6.62
C GLN A 100 -0.37 -5.30 -5.72
N ILE A 101 -1.03 -4.34 -5.05
CA ILE A 101 -0.39 -3.48 -4.05
C ILE A 101 0.11 -4.30 -2.86
N ARG A 102 -0.70 -5.23 -2.35
CA ARG A 102 -0.32 -6.12 -1.24
C ARG A 102 0.87 -7.00 -1.62
N ASP A 103 0.86 -7.57 -2.82
CA ASP A 103 1.96 -8.39 -3.35
C ASP A 103 3.24 -7.57 -3.44
N GLU A 104 3.18 -6.35 -3.98
CA GLU A 104 4.33 -5.46 -4.04
C GLU A 104 4.84 -5.08 -2.64
N ILE A 105 3.95 -4.85 -1.66
CA ILE A 105 4.34 -4.62 -0.25
C ILE A 105 5.03 -5.86 0.36
N ALA A 106 4.55 -7.05 0.03
CA ALA A 106 4.99 -8.30 0.64
C ALA A 106 6.25 -8.88 0.00
N GLU A 107 6.45 -8.67 -1.30
CA GLU A 107 7.42 -9.39 -2.13
C GLU A 107 8.29 -8.46 -2.98
N GLY A 108 7.97 -7.16 -3.02
CA GLY A 108 8.76 -6.17 -3.75
C GLY A 108 10.21 -6.11 -3.27
N GLU A 109 11.11 -5.90 -4.22
CA GLU A 109 12.53 -5.71 -3.95
C GLU A 109 12.77 -4.28 -3.43
N PHE A 110 12.96 -4.17 -2.13
CA PHE A 110 13.25 -2.90 -1.46
C PHE A 110 14.57 -2.95 -0.71
N GLU A 111 15.14 -1.77 -0.48
CA GLU A 111 16.28 -1.60 0.40
C GLU A 111 16.02 -2.27 1.77
N PRO A 112 16.95 -3.13 2.22
CA PRO A 112 16.77 -3.89 3.45
C PRO A 112 16.67 -2.97 4.66
N ASN A 113 16.02 -3.48 5.70
CA ASN A 113 15.98 -2.79 6.98
C ASN A 113 17.38 -2.69 7.59
N LYS A 114 17.63 -1.62 8.36
CA LYS A 114 18.82 -1.55 9.21
C LYS A 114 18.79 -2.70 10.24
N PRO A 115 19.96 -3.21 10.70
CA PRO A 115 20.01 -4.29 11.68
C PRO A 115 19.19 -4.05 12.95
N LEU A 116 19.19 -2.81 13.48
CA LEU A 116 18.38 -2.44 14.63
C LEU A 116 16.88 -2.61 14.38
N THR A 117 16.40 -2.22 13.20
CA THR A 117 14.99 -2.38 12.82
C THR A 117 14.62 -3.86 12.73
N ASN A 118 15.49 -4.72 12.18
CA ASN A 118 15.25 -6.17 12.16
C ASN A 118 15.18 -6.73 13.59
N LEU A 119 16.09 -6.31 14.47
CA LEU A 119 16.09 -6.73 15.87
C LEU A 119 14.81 -6.29 16.61
N LEU A 120 14.36 -5.05 16.39
CA LEU A 120 13.11 -4.54 16.97
C LEU A 120 11.89 -5.29 16.42
N LYS A 121 11.81 -5.53 15.11
CA LYS A 121 10.72 -6.30 14.51
C LYS A 121 10.64 -7.72 15.07
N TRP A 122 11.78 -8.36 15.28
CA TRP A 122 11.85 -9.70 15.84
C TRP A 122 11.39 -9.75 17.31
N ARG A 123 11.79 -8.77 18.14
CA ARG A 123 11.41 -8.71 19.57
C ARG A 123 9.99 -8.20 19.80
N PHE A 124 9.56 -7.24 18.98
CA PHE A 124 8.33 -6.47 19.13
C PHE A 124 7.58 -6.49 17.79
N PRO A 125 6.96 -7.62 17.42
CA PRO A 125 6.33 -7.80 16.12
C PRO A 125 5.18 -6.82 15.84
N LYS A 126 4.61 -6.18 16.88
CA LYS A 126 3.57 -5.17 16.73
C LYS A 126 4.07 -3.72 16.83
N GLY A 127 5.38 -3.53 17.04
CA GLY A 127 5.97 -2.19 17.23
C GLY A 127 5.68 -1.59 18.60
N ASP A 128 5.18 -2.41 19.51
CA ASP A 128 4.87 -2.10 20.90
C ASP A 128 6.12 -2.25 21.77
N TYR A 129 6.97 -1.23 21.76
CA TYR A 129 8.14 -1.17 22.64
C TYR A 129 8.28 0.17 23.35
N THR A 130 8.80 0.13 24.56
CA THR A 130 9.13 1.32 25.34
C THR A 130 10.49 1.90 24.95
N THR A 131 10.78 3.12 25.41
CA THR A 131 12.10 3.74 25.26
C THR A 131 13.21 2.86 25.88
N GLU A 132 12.97 2.26 27.03
CA GLU A 132 13.93 1.38 27.71
C GLU A 132 14.22 0.13 26.86
N GLN A 133 13.18 -0.47 26.28
CA GLN A 133 13.30 -1.62 25.40
C GLN A 133 14.04 -1.28 24.10
N PHE A 134 13.80 -0.08 23.54
CA PHE A 134 14.55 0.44 22.41
C PHE A 134 16.04 0.61 22.75
N LEU A 135 16.36 1.29 23.85
CA LEU A 135 17.74 1.49 24.30
C LEU A 135 18.43 0.16 24.59
N LYS A 136 17.71 -0.81 25.15
CA LYS A 136 18.21 -2.17 25.34
C LYS A 136 18.52 -2.84 24.00
N ALA A 137 17.66 -2.74 23.00
CA ALA A 137 17.93 -3.29 21.66
C ALA A 137 19.16 -2.64 21.01
N VAL A 138 19.35 -1.32 21.17
CA VAL A 138 20.56 -0.62 20.71
C VAL A 138 21.82 -1.17 21.40
N HIS A 139 21.78 -1.31 22.73
CA HIS A 139 22.89 -1.84 23.51
C HIS A 139 23.21 -3.30 23.13
N ASP A 140 22.19 -4.15 23.00
CA ASP A 140 22.37 -5.56 22.65
C ASP A 140 22.93 -5.71 21.22
N LEU A 141 22.47 -4.89 20.26
CA LEU A 141 23.01 -4.87 18.91
C LEU A 141 24.50 -4.51 18.91
N LYS A 142 24.93 -3.53 19.72
CA LYS A 142 26.36 -3.18 19.89
C LYS A 142 27.17 -4.33 20.49
N LYS A 143 26.54 -5.23 21.25
CA LYS A 143 27.14 -6.45 21.81
C LYS A 143 27.05 -7.67 20.89
N GLY A 144 26.58 -7.50 19.65
CA GLY A 144 26.54 -8.56 18.64
C GLY A 144 25.21 -9.30 18.52
N ALA A 145 24.14 -8.84 19.18
CA ALA A 145 22.81 -9.41 18.95
C ALA A 145 22.35 -9.14 17.50
N THR A 146 21.84 -10.17 16.83
CA THR A 146 21.35 -10.08 15.46
C THR A 146 19.93 -10.63 15.33
N ALA A 147 19.23 -10.27 14.27
CA ALA A 147 17.98 -10.88 13.86
C ALA A 147 17.96 -11.03 12.34
N SER A 148 17.22 -12.04 11.85
CA SER A 148 17.04 -12.24 10.41
C SER A 148 16.42 -11.01 9.75
N SER A 149 16.70 -10.82 8.46
CA SER A 149 16.09 -9.73 7.70
C SER A 149 14.57 -9.92 7.64
N GLY A 150 13.83 -8.96 8.17
CA GLY A 150 12.37 -8.92 8.05
C GLY A 150 11.93 -8.20 6.77
N LYS A 151 10.69 -8.47 6.33
CA LYS A 151 10.07 -7.75 5.20
C LYS A 151 10.11 -6.22 5.46
N PRO A 152 10.66 -5.40 4.55
CA PRO A 152 10.84 -3.96 4.79
C PRO A 152 9.54 -3.21 5.13
N LEU A 153 8.49 -3.44 4.33
CA LEU A 153 7.19 -2.75 4.44
C LEU A 153 6.19 -3.44 5.38
N VAL A 154 6.52 -4.59 5.95
CA VAL A 154 5.64 -5.32 6.86
C VAL A 154 6.26 -5.36 8.25
N TRP A 155 5.65 -4.64 9.20
CA TRP A 155 5.99 -4.73 10.63
C TRP A 155 4.82 -5.32 11.41
N SER A 156 3.91 -4.47 11.90
CA SER A 156 2.71 -4.92 12.64
C SER A 156 1.69 -5.64 11.76
N GLY A 157 1.81 -5.46 10.43
CA GLY A 157 0.85 -5.90 9.42
C GLY A 157 -0.21 -4.85 9.08
N ARG A 158 -0.34 -3.78 9.88
CA ARG A 158 -1.43 -2.81 9.74
C ARG A 158 -1.47 -2.16 8.35
N MET A 159 -0.36 -1.59 7.88
CA MET A 159 -0.31 -1.01 6.54
C MET A 159 -0.70 -2.04 5.47
N PHE A 160 -0.11 -3.24 5.48
CA PHE A 160 -0.45 -4.29 4.51
C PHE A 160 -1.95 -4.63 4.50
N GLN A 161 -2.58 -4.71 5.68
CA GLN A 161 -4.00 -5.04 5.83
C GLN A 161 -4.94 -3.89 5.46
N SER A 162 -4.46 -2.64 5.52
CA SER A 162 -5.26 -1.44 5.27
C SER A 162 -5.28 -0.99 3.81
N VAL A 163 -4.62 -1.72 2.90
CA VAL A 163 -4.85 -1.52 1.46
C VAL A 163 -6.31 -1.88 1.18
N THR A 164 -7.08 -0.98 0.58
CA THR A 164 -8.49 -1.22 0.22
C THR A 164 -8.90 -0.37 -0.98
N HIS A 165 -10.11 -0.59 -1.52
CA HIS A 165 -10.71 0.20 -2.58
C HIS A 165 -12.08 0.79 -2.18
N GLU A 166 -12.47 1.84 -2.88
CA GLU A 166 -13.80 2.45 -2.84
C GLU A 166 -14.29 2.67 -4.27
N VAL A 167 -15.51 2.22 -4.57
CA VAL A 167 -16.19 2.58 -5.82
C VAL A 167 -17.03 3.83 -5.57
N LYS A 168 -16.79 4.86 -6.38
CA LYS A 168 -17.50 6.13 -6.30
C LYS A 168 -18.27 6.35 -7.59
N ASP A 169 -19.46 6.92 -7.45
CA ASP A 169 -20.21 7.40 -8.59
C ASP A 169 -19.43 8.53 -9.29
N GLY A 170 -19.69 8.71 -10.58
CA GLY A 170 -19.16 9.87 -11.28
C GLY A 170 -19.65 11.18 -10.68
N PRO A 171 -19.03 12.33 -11.00
CA PRO A 171 -19.66 13.60 -10.71
C PRO A 171 -21.07 13.55 -11.30
N GLY A 172 -22.08 13.50 -10.43
CA GLY A 172 -23.46 13.64 -10.86
C GLY A 172 -23.57 14.95 -11.61
N GLU A 173 -24.32 14.97 -12.71
CA GLU A 173 -24.78 16.23 -13.28
C GLU A 173 -25.54 16.98 -12.19
N SER A 174 -24.87 17.98 -11.60
CA SER A 174 -25.45 19.03 -10.79
C SER A 174 -25.38 20.32 -11.59
#